data_AF-A0AA86R5I9-F1
#
_entry.id   AF-A0AA86R5I9-F1
#
_cell.length_a   1.000
_cell.length_b   1.000
_cell.length_c   1.000
_cell.angle_alpha   90.00
_cell.angle_beta   90.00
_cell.angle_gamma   90.00
#
_symmetry.space_group_name_H-M   'P 1'
#
loop_
_entity.id
_entity.type
_entity.pdbx_description
1 polymer ?
#
loop_
_entity_poly.entity_id
_entity_poly.type
_entity_poly.pdbx_seq_one_letter_code
_entity_poly.pdbx_strand_id
1 'polypeptide(L)'
;MGKPDFKAFKQVFDAIDTDKSGKIDVKELAVALKKIELDMDQDTIKTMIELMDQDIDGKLNFKEFCVFINVCENADPETPASVLFYAADQDYSGSIDKSELNGIFKKLGIKASKDQIDSVMKEVADNKDSTISYEMFIQLIDALSQ
;
A
#
# COMPACT_ATOMS: atom_id res chain seq x y z
N MET A 1 -4.95 8.64 12.16
CA MET A 1 -3.93 9.26 11.31
C MET A 1 -4.22 10.73 11.05
N GLY A 2 -3.18 11.52 10.75
CA GLY A 2 -3.36 12.83 10.10
C GLY A 2 -3.84 12.61 8.66
N LYS A 3 -4.77 13.43 8.16
CA LYS A 3 -5.19 13.35 6.76
C LYS A 3 -4.00 13.70 5.86
N PRO A 4 -3.80 13.00 4.72
CA PRO A 4 -2.76 13.34 3.76
C PRO A 4 -2.86 14.82 3.35
N ASP A 5 -1.74 15.55 3.33
CA ASP A 5 -1.69 16.86 2.69
C ASP A 5 -1.60 16.66 1.18
N PHE A 6 -2.76 16.47 0.56
CA PHE A 6 -2.88 16.25 -0.87
C PHE A 6 -2.25 17.37 -1.71
N LYS A 7 -2.13 18.60 -1.19
CA LYS A 7 -1.51 19.70 -1.93
C LYS A 7 0.01 19.53 -1.93
N ALA A 8 0.61 19.26 -0.79
CA ALA A 8 2.04 18.98 -0.70
C ALA A 8 2.40 17.72 -1.51
N PHE A 9 1.60 16.66 -1.39
CA PHE A 9 1.82 15.41 -2.13
C PHE A 9 1.72 15.64 -3.63
N LYS A 10 0.80 16.50 -4.09
CA LYS A 10 0.69 16.83 -5.51
C LYS A 10 1.90 17.58 -6.04
N GLN A 11 2.47 18.49 -5.25
CA GLN A 11 3.70 19.18 -5.63
C GLN A 11 4.88 18.23 -5.75
N VAL A 12 5.01 17.27 -4.83
CA VAL A 12 6.04 16.23 -4.91
C VAL A 12 5.79 15.35 -6.13
N PHE A 13 4.56 14.87 -6.33
CA PHE A 13 4.18 14.07 -7.49
C PHE A 13 4.58 14.75 -8.81
N ASP A 14 4.20 16.01 -8.99
CA ASP A 14 4.50 16.78 -10.21
C ASP A 14 6.00 17.07 -10.40
N ALA A 15 6.78 17.01 -9.32
CA ALA A 15 8.25 17.14 -9.38
C ALA A 15 8.94 15.82 -9.73
N ILE A 16 8.30 14.68 -9.46
CA ILE A 16 8.80 13.33 -9.76
C ILE A 16 8.39 12.91 -11.18
N ASP A 17 7.14 13.18 -11.59
CA ASP A 17 6.59 12.93 -12.93
C ASP A 17 7.22 13.91 -13.95
N THR A 18 8.44 13.61 -14.35
CA THR A 18 9.27 14.46 -15.20
C THR A 18 8.79 14.47 -16.65
N ASP A 19 8.22 13.36 -17.11
CA ASP A 19 7.66 13.24 -18.46
C ASP A 19 6.22 13.76 -18.57
N LYS A 20 5.59 14.09 -17.43
CA LYS A 20 4.21 14.58 -17.31
C LYS A 20 3.19 13.59 -17.86
N SER A 21 3.47 12.30 -17.75
CA SER A 21 2.54 11.24 -18.14
C SER A 21 1.34 11.15 -17.19
N GLY A 22 1.40 11.79 -16.03
CA GLY A 22 0.39 11.69 -14.99
C GLY A 22 0.54 10.44 -14.13
N LYS A 23 1.65 9.70 -14.29
CA LYS A 23 2.00 8.51 -13.51
C LYS A 23 3.51 8.44 -13.29
N ILE A 24 3.94 8.01 -12.12
CA ILE A 24 5.36 7.87 -11.77
C ILE A 24 5.82 6.46 -12.10
N ASP A 25 6.86 6.32 -12.92
CA ASP A 25 7.49 5.03 -13.18
C ASP A 25 8.66 4.71 -12.21
N VAL A 26 9.18 3.49 -12.29
CA VAL A 26 10.32 3.01 -11.46
C VAL A 26 11.54 3.93 -11.54
N LYS A 27 11.85 4.47 -12.73
CA LYS A 27 13.04 5.30 -12.94
C LYS A 27 12.84 6.68 -12.32
N GLU A 28 11.67 7.26 -12.51
CA GLU A 28 11.32 8.55 -11.93
C GLU A 28 11.34 8.50 -10.41
N LEU A 29 10.75 7.45 -9.82
CA LEU A 29 10.79 7.24 -8.38
C LEU A 29 12.23 7.01 -7.87
N ALA A 30 13.05 6.21 -8.56
CA ALA A 30 14.45 6.00 -8.18
C ALA A 30 15.27 7.29 -8.19
N VAL A 31 15.07 8.16 -9.19
CA VAL A 31 15.73 9.47 -9.24
C VAL A 31 15.26 10.35 -8.09
N ALA A 32 13.98 10.31 -7.73
CA ALA A 32 13.43 11.08 -6.61
C ALA A 32 13.98 10.63 -5.26
N LEU A 33 13.98 9.32 -4.98
CA LEU A 33 14.52 8.73 -3.74
C LEU A 33 16.00 9.06 -3.57
N LYS A 34 16.78 8.98 -4.64
CA LYS A 34 18.19 9.35 -4.63
C LYS A 34 18.42 10.84 -4.31
N LYS A 35 17.52 11.73 -4.71
CA LYS A 35 17.61 13.18 -4.40
C LYS A 35 17.38 13.48 -2.92
N ILE A 36 16.69 12.61 -2.20
CA ILE A 36 16.46 12.73 -0.75
C ILE A 36 17.38 11.80 0.05
N GLU A 37 18.49 11.36 -0.56
CA GLU A 37 19.52 10.51 0.06
C GLU A 37 19.01 9.15 0.56
N LEU A 38 17.88 8.68 0.03
CA LEU A 38 17.40 7.31 0.21
C LEU A 38 17.93 6.46 -0.95
N ASP A 39 18.95 5.64 -0.65
CA ASP A 39 19.51 4.70 -1.61
C ASP A 39 18.71 3.39 -1.55
N MET A 40 17.93 3.14 -2.59
CA MET A 40 17.12 1.94 -2.76
C MET A 40 17.42 1.35 -4.12
N ASP A 41 17.60 0.03 -4.17
CA ASP A 41 17.80 -0.67 -5.43
C ASP A 41 16.50 -0.70 -6.26
N GLN A 42 16.64 -0.90 -7.57
CA GLN A 42 15.48 -0.87 -8.47
C GLN A 42 14.50 -2.01 -8.23
N ASP A 43 14.94 -3.16 -7.72
CA ASP A 43 14.05 -4.29 -7.46
C ASP A 43 13.16 -3.98 -6.26
N THR A 44 13.71 -3.40 -5.19
CA THR A 44 12.94 -2.94 -4.03
C THR A 44 11.93 -1.87 -4.43
N ILE A 45 12.32 -0.89 -5.25
CA ILE A 45 11.40 0.15 -5.76
C ILE A 45 10.27 -0.48 -6.59
N LYS A 46 10.60 -1.44 -7.45
CA LYS A 46 9.62 -2.15 -8.26
C LYS A 46 8.61 -2.91 -7.38
N THR A 47 9.09 -3.61 -6.35
CA THR A 47 8.22 -4.29 -5.40
C THR A 47 7.31 -3.31 -4.65
N MET A 48 7.82 -2.13 -4.26
CA MET A 48 6.99 -1.09 -3.65
C MET A 48 5.91 -0.58 -4.61
N ILE A 49 6.26 -0.36 -5.89
CA ILE A 49 5.27 0.03 -6.90
C ILE A 49 4.21 -1.06 -7.06
N GLU A 50 4.59 -2.32 -7.21
CA GLU A 50 3.66 -3.45 -7.36
C GLU A 50 2.69 -3.59 -6.17
N LEU A 51 3.14 -3.28 -4.95
CA LEU A 51 2.30 -3.29 -3.76
C LEU A 51 1.27 -2.15 -3.75
N MET A 52 1.55 -1.02 -4.40
CA MET A 52 0.71 0.18 -4.37
C MET A 52 -0.17 0.30 -5.61
N ASP A 53 0.33 -0.15 -6.76
CA ASP A 53 -0.31 -0.15 -8.08
C ASP A 53 -1.62 -0.96 -8.07
N GLN A 54 -2.76 -0.28 -8.09
CA GLN A 54 -4.09 -0.90 -8.05
C GLN A 54 -4.61 -1.21 -9.45
N ASP A 55 -4.22 -0.41 -10.45
CA ASP A 55 -4.63 -0.61 -11.83
C ASP A 55 -3.72 -1.57 -12.63
N ILE A 56 -2.61 -2.00 -12.01
CA ILE A 56 -1.64 -2.99 -12.51
C ILE A 56 -1.02 -2.53 -13.84
N ASP A 57 -0.70 -1.24 -13.94
CA ASP A 57 -0.03 -0.68 -15.12
C ASP A 57 1.48 -0.52 -14.96
N GLY A 58 2.02 -0.89 -13.80
CA GLY A 58 3.44 -0.83 -13.46
C GLY A 58 3.93 0.57 -13.10
N LYS A 59 3.02 1.52 -12.86
CA LYS A 59 3.32 2.89 -12.46
C LYS A 59 2.43 3.31 -11.29
N LEU A 60 2.73 4.47 -10.70
CA LEU A 60 1.91 5.06 -9.64
C LEU A 60 1.15 6.27 -10.19
N ASN A 61 -0.17 6.17 -10.27
CA ASN A 61 -1.02 7.35 -10.40
C ASN A 61 -1.01 8.17 -9.09
N PHE A 62 -1.59 9.37 -9.11
CA PHE A 62 -1.55 10.26 -7.94
C PHE A 62 -2.15 9.63 -6.66
N LYS A 63 -3.21 8.83 -6.78
CA LYS A 63 -3.83 8.17 -5.62
C LYS A 63 -2.89 7.13 -5.03
N GLU A 64 -2.28 6.30 -5.88
CA GLU A 64 -1.34 5.25 -5.47
C GLU A 64 -0.05 5.84 -4.91
N PHE A 65 0.40 6.97 -5.46
CA PHE A 65 1.52 7.73 -4.91
C PHE A 65 1.22 8.26 -3.49
N CYS A 66 0.00 8.72 -3.22
CA CYS A 66 -0.37 9.11 -1.86
C CYS A 66 -0.29 7.92 -0.90
N VAL A 67 -0.64 6.70 -1.35
CA VAL A 67 -0.53 5.48 -0.53
C VAL A 67 0.93 5.16 -0.28
N PHE A 68 1.76 5.26 -1.32
CA PHE A 68 3.21 5.11 -1.19
C PHE A 68 3.80 6.04 -0.13
N ILE A 69 3.45 7.34 -0.15
CA ILE A 69 3.92 8.28 0.88
C ILE A 69 3.39 7.90 2.27
N ASN A 70 2.11 7.51 2.38
CA ASN A 70 1.53 7.07 3.64
C ASN A 70 2.25 5.84 4.22
N VAL A 71 2.64 4.88 3.38
CA VAL A 71 3.47 3.72 3.77
C VAL A 71 4.84 4.20 4.24
N CYS A 72 5.52 5.07 3.49
CA CYS A 72 6.84 5.58 3.88
C CYS A 72 6.82 6.39 5.19
N GLU A 73 5.74 7.10 5.49
CA GLU A 73 5.62 7.94 6.68
C GLU A 73 5.19 7.17 7.93
N ASN A 74 4.34 6.14 7.79
CA ASN A 74 3.64 5.52 8.93
C ASN A 74 3.96 4.04 9.13
N ALA A 75 4.45 3.32 8.12
CA ALA A 75 4.80 1.91 8.27
C ALA A 75 6.16 1.75 8.95
N ASP A 76 6.28 0.74 9.79
CA ASP A 76 7.58 0.25 10.23
C ASP A 76 8.20 -0.62 9.12
N PRO A 77 9.29 -0.18 8.46
CA PRO A 77 9.89 -0.91 7.35
C PRO A 77 10.49 -2.25 7.76
N GLU A 78 10.82 -2.45 9.04
CA GLU A 78 11.35 -3.71 9.57
C GLU A 78 10.25 -4.74 9.83
N THR A 79 8.98 -4.33 9.77
CA THR A 79 7.82 -5.19 10.04
C THR A 79 7.00 -5.37 8.75
N PRO A 80 7.13 -6.50 8.02
CA PRO A 80 6.42 -6.72 6.75
C PRO A 80 4.90 -6.55 6.85
N ALA A 81 4.31 -7.01 7.95
CA ALA A 81 2.87 -6.88 8.18
C ALA A 81 2.46 -5.40 8.37
N SER A 82 3.34 -4.54 8.90
CA SER A 82 3.10 -3.10 8.96
C SER A 82 3.05 -2.51 7.56
N VAL A 83 4.05 -2.81 6.73
CA VAL A 83 4.10 -2.32 5.34
C VAL A 83 2.85 -2.76 4.56
N LEU A 84 2.47 -4.02 4.69
CA LEU A 84 1.28 -4.57 4.02
C LEU A 84 -0.02 -3.93 4.50
N PHE A 85 -0.14 -3.60 5.78
CA PHE A 85 -1.33 -2.93 6.30
C PHE A 85 -1.52 -1.57 5.65
N TYR A 86 -0.49 -0.72 5.68
CA TYR A 86 -0.56 0.62 5.10
C TYR A 86 -0.67 0.61 3.57
N ALA A 87 -0.15 -0.43 2.91
CA ALA A 87 -0.33 -0.63 1.48
C ALA A 87 -1.76 -1.12 1.14
N ALA A 88 -2.42 -1.84 2.05
CA ALA A 88 -3.79 -2.31 1.87
C ALA A 88 -4.83 -1.23 2.11
N ASP A 89 -4.63 -0.33 3.09
CA ASP A 89 -5.51 0.80 3.42
C ASP A 89 -5.43 1.90 2.33
N GLN A 90 -6.27 1.77 1.31
CA GLN A 90 -6.26 2.60 0.10
C GLN A 90 -7.05 3.89 0.25
N ASP A 91 -7.93 3.95 1.23
CA ASP A 91 -8.75 5.12 1.54
C ASP A 91 -8.29 5.88 2.79
N TYR A 92 -7.22 5.41 3.45
CA TYR A 92 -6.63 5.99 4.65
C TYR A 92 -7.60 5.99 5.84
N SER A 93 -8.52 5.03 5.88
CA SER A 93 -9.47 4.87 6.98
C SER A 93 -8.80 4.41 8.27
N GLY A 94 -7.60 3.85 8.19
CA GLY A 94 -6.89 3.23 9.31
C GLY A 94 -7.42 1.83 9.63
N SER A 95 -8.18 1.22 8.71
CA SER A 95 -8.70 -0.15 8.81
C SER A 95 -8.79 -0.75 7.42
N ILE A 96 -8.76 -2.07 7.30
CA ILE A 96 -8.83 -2.76 6.01
C ILE A 96 -10.25 -3.30 5.81
N ASP A 97 -10.89 -2.85 4.73
CA ASP A 97 -12.18 -3.40 4.31
C ASP A 97 -12.01 -4.68 3.45
N LYS A 98 -13.14 -5.28 3.08
CA LYS A 98 -13.17 -6.50 2.27
C LYS A 98 -12.52 -6.34 0.89
N SER A 99 -12.71 -5.20 0.25
CA SER A 99 -12.15 -4.90 -1.07
C SER A 99 -10.64 -4.74 -0.98
N GLU A 100 -10.17 -4.05 0.05
CA GLU A 100 -8.76 -3.82 0.35
C GLU A 100 -8.04 -5.11 0.70
N LEU A 101 -8.65 -5.97 1.54
CA LEU A 101 -8.12 -7.29 1.87
C LEU A 101 -7.95 -8.16 0.60
N ASN A 102 -8.97 -8.20 -0.25
CA ASN A 102 -8.91 -8.94 -1.51
C ASN A 102 -7.87 -8.35 -2.48
N GLY A 103 -7.70 -7.03 -2.47
CA GLY A 103 -6.67 -6.34 -3.25
C GLY A 103 -5.27 -6.75 -2.84
N ILE A 104 -4.95 -6.67 -1.54
CA ILE A 104 -3.63 -7.03 -1.04
C ILE A 104 -3.33 -8.53 -1.20
N PHE A 105 -4.33 -9.41 -1.03
CA PHE A 105 -4.15 -10.84 -1.27
C PHE A 105 -3.77 -11.15 -2.72
N LYS A 106 -4.40 -10.49 -3.70
CA LYS A 106 -4.01 -10.65 -5.11
C LYS A 106 -2.58 -10.20 -5.38
N LYS A 107 -2.16 -9.08 -4.78
CA LYS A 107 -0.79 -8.55 -4.89
C LYS A 107 0.25 -9.49 -4.28
N LEU A 108 -0.11 -10.19 -3.21
CA LEU A 108 0.69 -11.25 -2.60
C LEU A 108 0.63 -12.59 -3.35
N GLY A 109 -0.10 -12.68 -4.48
CA GLY A 109 -0.28 -13.92 -5.24
C GLY A 109 -1.24 -14.92 -4.61
N ILE A 110 -1.94 -14.53 -3.54
CA ILE A 110 -2.94 -15.36 -2.84
C ILE A 110 -4.25 -15.32 -3.64
N LYS A 111 -4.63 -16.48 -4.19
CA LYS A 111 -5.91 -16.66 -4.88
C LYS A 111 -6.99 -17.06 -3.87
N ALA A 112 -7.68 -16.09 -3.30
CA ALA A 112 -8.83 -16.32 -2.44
C ALA A 112 -10.15 -16.14 -3.22
N SER A 113 -11.10 -17.05 -3.01
CA SER A 113 -12.48 -16.88 -3.46
C SER A 113 -13.21 -15.85 -2.59
N LYS A 114 -14.34 -15.34 -3.09
CA LYS A 114 -15.19 -14.42 -2.31
C LYS A 114 -15.59 -15.03 -0.96
N ASP A 115 -15.93 -16.31 -0.93
CA ASP A 115 -16.33 -17.02 0.30
C ASP A 115 -15.16 -17.19 1.27
N GLN A 116 -13.94 -17.39 0.77
CA GLN A 116 -12.73 -17.43 1.60
C GLN A 116 -12.44 -16.05 2.21
N ILE A 117 -12.53 -14.98 1.42
CA ILE A 117 -12.41 -13.61 1.93
C ILE A 117 -13.48 -13.34 3.00
N ASP A 118 -14.74 -13.72 2.74
CA ASP A 118 -15.84 -13.56 3.71
C ASP A 118 -15.59 -14.34 5.00
N SER A 119 -15.01 -15.54 4.91
CA SER A 119 -14.67 -16.34 6.08
C SER A 119 -13.57 -15.68 6.91
N VAL A 120 -12.51 -15.18 6.25
CA VAL A 120 -11.42 -14.45 6.92
C VAL A 120 -11.95 -13.19 7.60
N MET A 121 -12.75 -12.38 6.90
CA MET A 121 -13.37 -11.19 7.49
C MET A 121 -14.22 -11.55 8.71
N LYS A 122 -15.01 -12.62 8.64
CA LYS A 122 -15.86 -13.05 9.77
C LYS A 122 -15.06 -13.53 10.98
N GLU A 123 -13.89 -14.13 10.75
CA GLU A 123 -13.03 -14.66 11.82
C GLU A 123 -12.18 -13.58 12.47
N VAL A 124 -11.74 -12.58 11.70
CA VAL A 124 -10.70 -11.63 12.11
C VAL A 124 -11.22 -10.20 12.32
N ALA A 125 -12.20 -9.75 11.55
CA ALA A 125 -12.65 -8.35 11.57
C ALA A 125 -13.36 -7.97 12.88
N ASP A 126 -13.36 -6.67 13.18
CA ASP A 126 -14.23 -6.14 14.22
C ASP A 126 -15.69 -6.31 13.77
N ASN A 127 -16.48 -6.97 14.61
CA ASN A 127 -17.90 -7.24 14.36
C ASN A 127 -18.74 -5.96 14.21
N LYS A 128 -18.21 -4.80 14.62
CA LYS A 128 -18.95 -3.54 14.63
C LYS A 128 -18.94 -2.82 13.29
N ASP A 129 -17.84 -2.86 12.54
CA ASP A 129 -17.64 -2.13 11.29
C ASP A 129 -17.27 -3.04 10.11
N SER A 130 -17.05 -4.34 10.36
CA SER A 130 -16.62 -5.30 9.34
C SER A 130 -15.31 -4.89 8.66
N THR A 131 -14.40 -4.27 9.41
CA THR A 131 -13.05 -3.95 8.96
C THR A 131 -12.01 -4.61 9.87
N ILE A 132 -10.79 -4.74 9.37
CA ILE A 132 -9.66 -5.34 10.08
C ILE A 132 -8.77 -4.18 10.58
N SER A 133 -8.63 -4.03 11.90
CA SER A 133 -7.70 -3.06 12.47
C SER A 133 -6.24 -3.48 12.26
N TYR A 134 -5.29 -2.59 12.53
CA TYR A 134 -3.86 -2.90 12.47
C TYR A 134 -3.50 -4.14 13.30
N GLU A 135 -3.96 -4.22 14.55
CA GLU A 135 -3.67 -5.34 15.45
C GLU A 135 -4.25 -6.66 14.93
N MET A 136 -5.46 -6.62 14.38
CA MET A 136 -6.12 -7.79 13.79
C MET A 136 -5.40 -8.26 12.52
N PHE A 137 -4.87 -7.32 11.72
CA PHE A 137 -4.10 -7.64 10.53
C PHE A 137 -2.77 -8.32 10.86
N ILE A 138 -2.06 -7.87 11.91
CA ILE A 138 -0.86 -8.55 12.40
C ILE A 138 -1.18 -10.00 12.78
N GLN A 139 -2.27 -10.23 13.53
CA GLN A 139 -2.70 -11.59 13.90
C GLN A 139 -3.02 -12.47 12.69
N LEU A 140 -3.64 -11.90 11.65
CA LEU A 140 -3.90 -12.60 10.39
C LEU A 140 -2.60 -13.01 9.69
N ILE A 141 -1.63 -12.11 9.56
CA ILE A 141 -0.35 -12.42 8.90
C ILE A 141 0.44 -13.46 9.70
N ASP A 142 0.46 -13.35 11.04
CA ASP A 142 1.09 -14.34 11.91
C ASP A 142 0.45 -15.72 11.76
N ALA A 143 -0.88 -15.79 11.65
CA ALA A 143 -1.60 -17.05 11.44
C ALA A 143 -1.33 -17.69 10.07
N LEU A 144 -1.07 -16.88 9.03
CA LEU A 144 -0.71 -17.36 7.69
C LEU A 144 0.76 -17.79 7.57
N SER A 145 1.61 -17.38 8.53
CA SER A 145 3.05 -17.64 8.52
C SER A 145 3.45 -18.90 9.33
N GLN A 146 2.48 -19.60 9.94
CA GLN A 146 2.66 -20.85 10.69
C GLN A 146 2.25 -22.08 9.86
#